data_AF-A0A403T856-F1
#
_entry.id   AF-A0A403T856-F1
#
_cell.length_a   1.000
_cell.length_b   1.000
_cell.length_c   1.000
_cell.angle_alpha   90.00
_cell.angle_beta   90.00
_cell.angle_gamma   90.00
#
_symmetry.space_group_name_H-M   'P 1'
#
loop_
_entity.id
_entity.type
_entity.pdbx_description
1 polymer ?
#
loop_
_entity_poly.entity_id
_entity_poly.type
_entity_poly.pdbx_seq_one_letter_code
_entity_poly.pdbx_strand_id
1 'polypeptide(L)'
;MNKLNYELKNLCKRNHDGAFVTQKNRHNGLQLMASQLQAVGFHTRVMSVHDLKGRHVNRLVSLWKQQALSDATMKNRLAMLRWWAEKIGNPGAVKTSEEYGIGRRQLVTNESKAETLAGKDLSTISPWVALSLRLQEAFGLRREESRKFRGHGR
;
A
#
# COMPACT_ATOMS: atom_id res chain seq x y z
N MET A 1 9.09 -12.70 12.20
CA MET A 1 8.59 -11.35 11.84
C MET A 1 9.77 -10.39 11.89
N ASN A 2 10.00 -9.57 10.86
CA ASN A 2 11.11 -8.60 10.89
C ASN A 2 10.83 -7.48 11.92
N LYS A 3 11.88 -6.81 12.42
CA LYS A 3 11.79 -5.78 13.47
C LYS A 3 10.82 -4.66 13.09
N LEU A 4 10.91 -4.15 11.85
CA LEU A 4 10.05 -3.08 11.37
C LEU A 4 8.56 -3.45 11.41
N ASN A 5 8.18 -4.66 10.97
CA ASN A 5 6.81 -5.16 11.04
C ASN A 5 6.28 -5.18 12.49
N TYR A 6 7.12 -5.63 13.44
CA TYR A 6 6.79 -5.62 14.87
C TYR A 6 6.58 -4.22 15.41
N GLU A 7 7.50 -3.29 15.11
CA GLU A 7 7.39 -1.92 15.59
C GLU A 7 6.19 -1.18 14.98
N LEU A 8 5.89 -1.40 13.69
CA LEU A 8 4.69 -0.87 13.04
C LEU A 8 3.40 -1.42 13.65
N LYS A 9 3.38 -2.71 14.02
CA LYS A 9 2.26 -3.30 14.77
C LYS A 9 2.05 -2.57 16.10
N ASN A 10 3.13 -2.32 16.84
CA ASN A 10 3.07 -1.60 18.10
C ASN A 10 2.72 -0.11 17.92
N LEU A 11 3.10 0.49 16.80
CA LEU A 11 2.70 1.85 16.45
C LEU A 11 1.17 1.93 16.25
N CYS A 12 0.58 0.99 15.51
CA CYS A 12 -0.88 0.91 15.34
C CYS A 12 -1.60 0.66 16.67
N LYS A 13 -1.08 -0.23 17.52
CA LYS A 13 -1.66 -0.51 18.83
C LYS A 13 -1.64 0.68 19.78
N ARG A 14 -0.67 1.59 19.65
CA ARG A 14 -0.59 2.80 20.48
C ARG A 14 -1.44 3.95 19.93
N ASN A 15 -1.91 3.85 18.68
CA ASN A 15 -2.60 4.94 17.99
C ASN A 15 -3.88 4.42 17.29
N HIS A 16 -4.97 4.39 18.05
CA HIS A 16 -6.29 3.89 17.62
C HIS A 16 -7.11 4.92 16.84
N ASP A 17 -6.50 5.56 15.83
CA ASP A 17 -7.19 6.63 15.10
C ASP A 17 -8.17 6.06 14.05
N GLY A 18 -9.44 6.44 14.16
CA GLY A 18 -10.52 6.08 13.23
C GLY A 18 -11.26 4.80 13.60
N ALA A 19 -12.26 4.42 12.78
CA ALA A 19 -13.06 3.21 12.99
C ALA A 19 -12.23 1.91 12.90
N PHE A 20 -12.73 0.83 13.50
CA PHE A 20 -12.06 -0.48 13.53
C PHE A 20 -11.60 -0.97 12.13
N VAL A 21 -12.42 -0.78 11.10
CA VAL A 21 -12.07 -1.15 9.72
C VAL A 21 -10.88 -0.33 9.21
N THR A 22 -10.87 0.98 9.46
CA THR A 22 -9.78 1.89 9.08
C THR A 22 -8.49 1.50 9.81
N GLN A 23 -8.56 1.20 11.10
CA GLN A 23 -7.41 0.72 11.88
C GLN A 23 -6.84 -0.58 11.32
N LYS A 24 -7.71 -1.55 11.00
CA LYS A 24 -7.32 -2.84 10.41
C LYS A 24 -6.68 -2.66 9.04
N ASN A 25 -7.26 -1.83 8.18
CA ASN A 25 -6.73 -1.54 6.85
C ASN A 25 -5.35 -0.88 6.94
N ARG A 26 -5.18 0.09 7.85
CA ARG A 26 -3.89 0.73 8.11
C ARG A 26 -2.85 -0.26 8.60
N HIS A 27 -3.21 -1.11 9.57
CA HIS A 27 -2.32 -2.15 10.07
C HIS A 27 -1.83 -3.05 8.93
N ASN A 28 -2.75 -3.63 8.17
CA ASN A 28 -2.42 -4.53 7.06
C ASN A 28 -1.56 -3.83 5.99
N GLY A 29 -1.90 -2.59 5.64
CA GLY A 29 -1.14 -1.80 4.68
C GLY A 29 0.29 -1.53 5.14
N LEU A 30 0.50 -1.19 6.41
CA LEU A 30 1.84 -0.98 6.97
C LEU A 30 2.66 -2.28 7.02
N GLN A 31 2.03 -3.43 7.32
CA GLN A 31 2.71 -4.73 7.27
C GLN A 31 3.15 -5.10 5.84
N LEU A 32 2.31 -4.82 4.85
CA LEU A 32 2.65 -4.99 3.43
C LEU A 32 3.83 -4.10 3.04
N MET A 33 3.80 -2.82 3.41
CA MET A 33 4.85 -1.86 3.05
C MET A 33 6.20 -2.21 3.69
N ALA A 34 6.22 -2.71 4.92
CA ALA A 34 7.45 -3.24 5.53
C ALA A 34 8.02 -4.44 4.75
N SER A 35 7.15 -5.34 4.28
CA SER A 35 7.57 -6.48 3.44
C SER A 35 8.09 -6.01 2.07
N GLN A 36 7.45 -5.00 1.48
CA GLN A 36 7.90 -4.40 0.21
C GLN A 36 9.23 -3.67 0.37
N LEU A 37 9.47 -2.95 1.47
CA LEU A 37 10.76 -2.35 1.77
C LEU A 37 11.87 -3.39 1.84
N GLN A 38 11.60 -4.54 2.45
CA GLN A 38 12.53 -5.67 2.46
C GLN A 38 12.81 -6.19 1.05
N ALA A 39 11.75 -6.38 0.24
CA ALA A 39 11.87 -6.89 -1.13
C ALA A 39 12.66 -5.96 -2.06
N VAL A 40 12.61 -4.64 -1.84
CA VAL A 40 13.39 -3.65 -2.60
C VAL A 40 14.77 -3.36 -1.99
N GLY A 41 15.24 -4.21 -1.05
CA GLY A 41 16.62 -4.22 -0.57
C GLY A 41 16.90 -3.45 0.73
N PHE A 42 15.89 -2.98 1.46
CA PHE A 42 16.12 -2.37 2.78
C PHE A 42 16.24 -3.41 3.90
N HIS A 43 17.14 -3.15 4.85
CA HIS A 43 17.39 -4.00 6.00
C HIS A 43 16.32 -3.81 7.10
N THR A 44 15.09 -4.26 6.83
CA THR A 44 13.94 -4.12 7.75
C THR A 44 14.07 -4.89 9.07
N ARG A 45 15.09 -5.74 9.20
CA ARG A 45 15.45 -6.41 10.45
C ARG A 45 16.14 -5.49 11.47
N VAL A 46 16.81 -4.42 11.01
CA VAL A 46 17.47 -3.45 11.89
C VAL A 46 16.77 -2.10 11.92
N MET A 47 16.05 -1.78 10.83
CA MET A 47 15.28 -0.55 10.68
C MET A 47 14.17 -0.43 11.74
N SER A 48 14.04 0.75 12.32
CA SER A 48 12.99 1.16 13.25
C SER A 48 11.90 1.97 12.54
N VAL A 49 10.73 2.11 13.18
CA VAL A 49 9.67 3.03 12.73
C VAL A 49 10.16 4.47 12.57
N HIS A 50 11.15 4.92 13.34
CA HIS A 50 11.71 6.27 13.26
C HIS A 50 12.66 6.48 12.07
N ASP A 51 13.09 5.40 11.40
CA ASP A 51 13.99 5.49 10.26
C ASP A 51 13.28 5.85 8.95
N LEU A 52 11.95 6.02 8.95
CA LEU A 52 11.22 6.41 7.75
C LEU A 52 11.76 7.75 7.21
N LYS A 53 12.13 7.76 5.94
CA LYS A 53 12.75 8.88 5.21
C LYS A 53 12.26 8.85 3.78
N GLY A 54 12.38 9.98 3.07
CA GLY A 54 11.93 10.10 1.68
C GLY A 54 12.47 9.01 0.75
N ARG A 55 13.71 8.52 0.96
CA ARG A 55 14.28 7.41 0.16
C ARG A 55 13.44 6.12 0.23
N HIS A 56 12.87 5.81 1.40
CA HIS A 56 12.06 4.61 1.62
C HIS A 56 10.73 4.75 0.87
N VAL A 57 10.10 5.94 0.98
CA VAL A 57 8.85 6.29 0.30
C VAL A 57 9.04 6.27 -1.22
N ASN A 58 10.10 6.89 -1.73
CA ASN A 58 10.41 6.96 -3.17
C ASN A 58 10.57 5.57 -3.78
N ARG A 59 11.25 4.65 -3.07
CA ARG A 59 11.42 3.25 -3.51
C ARG A 59 10.08 2.50 -3.53
N LEU A 60 9.23 2.67 -2.51
CA LEU A 60 7.89 2.09 -2.49
C LEU A 60 7.02 2.62 -3.64
N VAL A 61 7.00 3.93 -3.86
CA VAL A 61 6.26 4.55 -4.97
C VAL A 61 6.75 4.02 -6.32
N SER A 62 8.07 3.90 -6.51
CA SER A 62 8.65 3.35 -7.74
C SER A 62 8.21 1.90 -7.97
N LEU A 63 8.22 1.06 -6.92
CA LEU A 63 7.72 -0.31 -6.98
C LEU A 63 6.23 -0.35 -7.37
N TRP A 64 5.40 0.51 -6.78
CA TRP A 64 3.97 0.54 -7.07
C TRP A 64 3.65 0.99 -8.50
N LYS A 65 4.43 1.93 -9.04
CA LYS A 65 4.36 2.35 -10.44
C LYS A 65 4.75 1.20 -11.38
N GLN A 66 5.84 0.49 -11.08
CA GLN A 66 6.25 -0.70 -11.84
C GLN A 66 5.20 -1.82 -11.80
N GLN A 67 4.47 -1.94 -10.69
CA GLN A 67 3.34 -2.86 -10.54
C GLN A 67 2.04 -2.36 -11.19
N ALA A 68 2.06 -1.20 -11.87
CA ALA A 68 0.91 -0.58 -12.51
C ALA A 68 -0.32 -0.45 -11.58
N LEU A 69 -0.11 -0.16 -10.29
CA LEU A 69 -1.21 0.02 -9.35
C LEU A 69 -2.05 1.24 -9.72
N SER A 70 -3.35 1.17 -9.44
CA SER A 70 -4.24 2.31 -9.68
C SER A 70 -3.84 3.53 -8.84
N ASP A 71 -4.10 4.73 -9.37
CA ASP A 71 -3.92 5.99 -8.64
C ASP A 71 -4.66 5.99 -7.30
N ALA A 72 -5.86 5.42 -7.25
CA ALA A 72 -6.64 5.31 -6.02
C ALA A 72 -5.93 4.45 -4.97
N THR A 73 -5.34 3.31 -5.39
CA THR A 73 -4.56 2.43 -4.51
C THR A 73 -3.30 3.13 -4.02
N MET A 74 -2.56 3.80 -4.92
CA MET A 74 -1.33 4.52 -4.56
C MET A 74 -1.62 5.67 -3.59
N LYS A 75 -2.69 6.46 -3.81
CA LYS A 75 -3.13 7.52 -2.89
C LYS A 75 -3.47 6.96 -1.50
N ASN A 76 -4.18 5.83 -1.45
CA ASN A 76 -4.51 5.18 -0.17
C ASN A 76 -3.25 4.73 0.59
N ARG A 77 -2.30 4.10 -0.10
CA ARG A 77 -1.02 3.69 0.51
C ARG A 77 -0.18 4.89 0.95
N LEU A 78 -0.15 5.97 0.17
CA LEU A 78 0.50 7.22 0.56
C LEU A 78 -0.14 7.83 1.81
N ALA A 79 -1.47 7.80 1.95
CA ALA A 79 -2.14 8.28 3.16
C ALA A 79 -1.71 7.48 4.41
N MET A 80 -1.55 6.16 4.29
CA MET A 80 -1.02 5.33 5.37
C MET A 80 0.44 5.67 5.70
N LEU A 81 1.28 5.96 4.70
CA LEU A 81 2.66 6.42 4.92
C LEU A 81 2.71 7.80 5.60
N ARG A 82 1.83 8.74 5.21
CA ARG A 82 1.73 10.05 5.86
C ARG A 82 1.34 9.91 7.32
N TRP A 83 0.37 9.05 7.62
CA TRP A 83 0.01 8.74 8.99
C TRP A 83 1.21 8.17 9.78
N TRP A 84 1.97 7.23 9.20
CA TRP A 84 3.17 6.71 9.87
C TRP A 84 4.19 7.83 10.12
N ALA A 85 4.48 8.65 9.10
CA ALA A 85 5.39 9.78 9.18
C ALA A 85 4.98 10.80 10.25
N GLU A 86 3.69 11.11 10.36
CA GLU A 86 3.12 11.97 11.40
C GLU A 86 3.36 11.40 12.81
N LYS A 87 3.07 10.10 13.01
CA LYS A 87 3.22 9.46 14.33
C LYS A 87 4.65 9.36 14.84
N ILE A 88 5.65 9.51 13.97
CA ILE A 88 7.06 9.54 14.36
C ILE A 88 7.64 10.97 14.36
N GLY A 89 6.80 12.00 14.15
CA GLY A 89 7.23 13.40 14.13
C GLY A 89 8.04 13.80 12.89
N ASN A 90 7.90 13.06 11.77
CA ASN A 90 8.62 13.32 10.52
C ASN A 90 7.67 13.44 9.31
N PRO A 91 6.66 14.33 9.33
CA PRO A 91 5.68 14.44 8.25
C PRO A 91 6.32 14.79 6.89
N GLY A 92 7.44 15.51 6.89
CA GLY A 92 8.20 15.87 5.69
C GLY A 92 8.84 14.68 4.95
N ALA A 93 8.84 13.47 5.53
CA ALA A 93 9.32 12.28 4.86
C ALA A 93 8.46 11.85 3.66
N VAL A 94 7.18 12.24 3.61
CA VAL A 94 6.23 11.81 2.58
C VAL A 94 5.69 13.02 1.84
N LYS A 95 6.00 13.11 0.54
CA LYS A 95 5.56 14.22 -0.31
C LYS A 95 4.07 14.15 -0.67
N THR A 96 3.57 15.20 -1.32
CA THR A 96 2.22 15.24 -1.88
C THR A 96 2.05 14.21 -3.01
N SER A 97 0.81 13.85 -3.35
CA SER A 97 0.56 12.85 -4.40
C SER A 97 1.02 13.36 -5.77
N GLU A 98 0.91 14.67 -5.96
CA GLU A 98 1.23 15.44 -7.14
C GLU A 98 2.74 15.47 -7.39
N GLU A 99 3.55 15.64 -6.33
CA GLU A 99 5.00 15.51 -6.39
C GLU A 99 5.48 14.10 -6.76
N TYR A 100 4.68 13.08 -6.41
CA TYR A 100 4.90 11.72 -6.88
C TYR A 100 4.32 11.45 -8.27
N GLY A 101 3.65 12.41 -8.89
CA GLY A 101 3.00 12.26 -10.20
C GLY A 101 1.80 11.31 -10.19
N ILE A 102 1.16 11.10 -9.03
CA ILE A 102 -0.02 10.23 -8.86
C ILE A 102 -1.28 11.08 -8.99
N GLY A 103 -2.19 10.73 -9.92
CA GLY A 103 -3.40 11.50 -10.17
C GLY A 103 -3.31 12.47 -11.35
N ARG A 104 -2.16 12.58 -12.02
CA ARG A 104 -2.11 13.17 -13.36
C ARG A 104 -2.56 12.08 -14.32
N ARG A 105 -3.78 12.20 -14.85
CA ARG A 105 -4.19 11.42 -16.04
C ARG A 105 -3.21 11.75 -17.16
N GLN A 106 -2.17 10.95 -17.31
CA GLN A 106 -1.58 10.73 -18.62
C GLN A 106 -2.69 9.97 -19.38
N LEU A 107 -3.39 10.69 -20.26
CA LEU A 107 -4.19 10.09 -21.31
C LEU A 107 -3.21 9.33 -22.21
N VAL A 108 -2.76 8.15 -21.75
CA VAL A 108 -2.18 7.17 -22.65
C VAL A 108 -3.37 6.68 -23.45
N THR A 109 -3.45 7.25 -24.64
CA THR A 109 -4.30 6.90 -25.77
C THR A 109 -4.56 5.40 -25.84
N ASN A 110 -5.83 5.06 -26.02
CA ASN A 110 -6.37 3.81 -26.58
C ASN A 110 -5.32 2.76 -26.96
N GLU A 111 -5.10 1.76 -26.11
CA GLU A 111 -5.01 0.37 -26.58
C GLU A 111 -5.72 -0.53 -25.55
N SER A 112 -6.60 -1.37 -26.08
CA SER A 112 -7.53 -2.23 -25.36
C SER A 112 -6.86 -3.11 -24.31
N LYS A 113 -7.44 -3.09 -23.11
CA LYS A 113 -7.34 -4.17 -22.14
C LYS A 113 -8.09 -5.40 -22.67
N ALA A 114 -7.41 -6.32 -23.34
CA ALA A 114 -7.72 -7.75 -23.37
C ALA A 114 -6.79 -8.50 -24.33
N GLU A 115 -5.50 -8.63 -24.02
CA GLU A 115 -4.68 -9.66 -24.65
C GLU A 115 -3.87 -10.40 -23.58
N THR A 116 -4.38 -11.59 -23.27
CA THR A 116 -3.67 -12.84 -23.00
C THR A 116 -2.29 -12.70 -22.36
N LEU A 117 -2.21 -12.95 -21.04
CA LEU A 117 -0.98 -13.36 -20.36
C LEU A 117 -0.55 -14.75 -20.86
N ALA A 118 -0.19 -14.86 -22.14
CA ALA A 118 0.51 -15.99 -22.70
C ALA A 118 2.01 -15.64 -22.76
N GLY A 119 2.84 -16.37 -22.02
CA GLY A 119 4.28 -16.41 -22.30
C GLY A 119 5.19 -15.57 -21.42
N LYS A 120 4.93 -15.45 -20.10
CA LYS A 120 6.03 -15.20 -19.16
C LYS A 120 6.26 -16.43 -18.31
N ASP A 121 7.41 -17.05 -18.52
CA ASP A 121 7.90 -18.21 -17.78
C ASP A 121 7.91 -17.91 -16.27
N LEU A 122 7.09 -18.65 -15.53
CA LEU A 122 6.85 -18.49 -14.09
C LEU A 122 7.68 -19.46 -13.24
N SER A 123 8.73 -20.05 -13.79
CA SER A 123 9.56 -21.05 -13.08
C SER A 123 10.49 -20.47 -11.99
N THR A 124 10.51 -19.15 -11.77
CA THR A 124 11.35 -18.50 -10.73
C THR A 124 10.59 -17.51 -9.84
N ILE A 125 9.26 -17.63 -9.73
CA ILE A 125 8.48 -16.75 -8.86
C ILE A 125 8.21 -17.44 -7.52
N SER A 126 8.82 -16.89 -6.48
CA SER A 126 8.68 -17.33 -5.09
C SER A 126 7.20 -17.41 -4.66
N PRO A 127 6.77 -18.45 -3.90
CA PRO A 127 5.38 -18.66 -3.46
C PRO A 127 4.71 -17.44 -2.80
N TRP A 128 5.52 -16.53 -2.25
CA TRP A 128 5.08 -15.28 -1.61
C TRP A 128 4.46 -14.27 -2.59
N VAL A 129 4.86 -14.27 -3.87
CA VAL A 129 4.32 -13.34 -4.88
C VAL A 129 2.92 -13.75 -5.32
N ALA A 130 2.66 -15.04 -5.47
CA ALA A 130 1.33 -15.58 -5.76
C ALA A 130 0.35 -15.30 -4.62
N LEU A 131 0.80 -15.40 -3.36
CA LEU A 131 0.00 -15.04 -2.20
C LEU A 131 -0.27 -13.52 -2.13
N SER A 132 0.71 -12.69 -2.49
CA SER A 132 0.57 -11.24 -2.57
C SER A 132 -0.44 -10.81 -3.62
N LEU A 133 -0.49 -11.47 -4.79
CA LEU A 133 -1.49 -11.21 -5.85
C LEU A 133 -2.91 -11.57 -5.39
N ARG A 134 -3.09 -12.67 -4.66
CA ARG A 134 -4.39 -13.04 -4.07
C ARG A 134 -4.84 -12.05 -2.99
N LEU A 135 -3.91 -11.48 -2.23
CA LEU A 135 -4.21 -10.41 -1.28
C LEU A 135 -4.57 -9.09 -1.99
N GLN A 136 -3.97 -8.80 -3.15
CA GLN A 136 -4.30 -7.59 -3.94
C GLN A 136 -5.75 -7.57 -4.43
N GLU A 137 -6.34 -8.73 -4.75
CA GLU A 137 -7.75 -8.85 -5.13
C GLU A 137 -8.69 -8.55 -3.93
N ALA A 138 -8.33 -9.03 -2.73
CA ALA A 138 -9.10 -8.79 -1.51
C ALA A 138 -9.05 -7.33 -1.01
N PHE A 139 -7.97 -6.59 -1.30
CA PHE A 139 -7.83 -5.17 -0.92
C PHE A 139 -8.31 -4.19 -2.01
N GLY A 140 -8.62 -4.67 -3.23
CA GLY A 140 -9.13 -3.89 -4.36
C GLY A 140 -10.65 -3.72 -4.38
N LEU A 141 -11.40 -4.52 -3.60
CA LEU A 141 -12.85 -4.37 -3.45
C LEU A 141 -13.17 -3.35 -2.35
N ARG A 142 -13.45 -2.11 -2.77
CA ARG A 142 -14.33 -1.23 -1.99
C ARG A 142 -15.73 -1.86 -1.94
N ARG A 143 -16.05 -2.60 -0.88
CA ARG A 143 -17.44 -2.78 -0.41
C ARG A 143 -17.75 -1.73 0.64
N GLU A 144 -17.75 -0.46 0.26
CA GLU A 144 -18.39 0.58 1.09
C GLU A 144 -19.79 0.95 0.59
N GLU A 145 -20.31 0.32 -0.48
CA GLU A 145 -21.59 0.72 -1.10
C GLU A 145 -22.56 -0.43 -1.46
N SER A 146 -22.73 -1.46 -0.62
CA SER A 146 -23.85 -2.42 -0.80
C SER A 146 -24.72 -2.67 0.43
N ARG A 147 -24.58 -1.90 1.52
CA ARG A 147 -25.52 -1.94 2.66
C ARG A 147 -26.26 -0.63 2.94
N LYS A 148 -26.25 0.34 2.02
CA LYS A 148 -27.15 1.51 2.08
C LYS A 148 -28.29 1.49 1.05
N PHE A 149 -28.52 0.36 0.37
CA PHE A 149 -29.70 0.18 -0.46
C PHE A 149 -30.79 -0.62 0.27
N ARG A 150 -31.65 0.15 0.98
CA ARG A 150 -33.06 -0.10 1.35
C ARG A 150 -33.36 -1.26 2.35
N GLY A 151 -34.36 -1.17 3.23
CA GLY A 151 -35.58 -0.37 3.13
C GLY A 151 -36.03 0.31 4.42
N HIS A 152 -36.46 1.56 4.23
CA HIS A 152 -37.60 2.14 4.94
C HIS A 152 -38.85 1.38 4.47
N GLY A 153 -39.70 0.92 5.39
CA GLY A 153 -40.88 0.13 5.01
C GLY A 153 -41.70 -0.37 6.19
N ARG A 154 -42.39 0.59 6.84
CA ARG A 154 -43.49 0.48 7.82
C ARG A 154 -43.15 -0.02 9.22
#